data_AF-A0A523TVM6-F1
#
_entry.id   AF-A0A523TVM6-F1
#
_cell.length_a   1.000
_cell.length_b   1.000
_cell.length_c   1.000
_cell.angle_alpha   90.00
_cell.angle_beta   90.00
_cell.angle_gamma   90.00
#
_symmetry.space_group_name_H-M   'P 1'
#
loop_
_entity.id
_entity.type
_entity.pdbx_description
1 polymer ?
#
loop_
_entity_poly.entity_id
_entity_poly.type
_entity_poly.pdbx_seq_one_letter_code
_entity_poly.pdbx_strand_id
1 'polypeptide(L)'
;MKITCFDDFDALKGKEENKPVVIFVYWPDRTDDAGRTSKLYANCQKMIEVLANADVQSALRQCQCYKVNFQGLDKSRRKRYGVKSVPTLLFIDATGKVLKRLTSPRIKPASLVRLILTVVKKSDKNMEKLEKKRERAAEKAAEKAAEKERS
;
A
#
# COMPACT_ATOMS: atom_id res chain seq x y z
N MET A 1 11.43 -12.88 -10.91
CA MET A 1 10.56 -11.69 -10.76
C MET A 1 10.38 -11.39 -9.27
N LYS A 2 10.49 -10.14 -8.84
CA LYS A 2 10.25 -9.77 -7.45
C LYS A 2 8.74 -9.64 -7.27
N ILE A 3 8.12 -10.49 -6.44
CA ILE A 3 6.68 -10.42 -6.20
C ILE A 3 6.34 -9.09 -5.49
N THR A 4 5.37 -8.37 -6.01
CA THR A 4 4.91 -7.06 -5.56
C THR A 4 3.50 -7.13 -4.96
N CYS A 5 3.00 -6.02 -4.41
CA CYS A 5 1.60 -5.94 -3.99
C CYS A 5 0.61 -6.12 -5.14
N PHE A 6 0.98 -5.76 -6.36
CA PHE A 6 0.12 -5.89 -7.53
C PHE A 6 -0.10 -7.36 -7.91
N ASP A 7 0.82 -8.25 -7.52
CA ASP A 7 0.71 -9.69 -7.71
C ASP A 7 -0.09 -10.38 -6.57
N ASP A 8 -0.01 -9.87 -5.34
CA ASP A 8 -0.58 -10.53 -4.15
C ASP A 8 -2.02 -10.11 -3.81
N PHE A 9 -2.46 -8.98 -4.36
CA PHE A 9 -3.79 -8.44 -4.17
C PHE A 9 -4.46 -8.30 -5.54
N ASP A 10 -5.41 -9.18 -5.85
CA ASP A 10 -6.09 -9.19 -7.15
C ASP A 10 -6.70 -7.82 -7.52
N ALA A 11 -7.16 -7.06 -6.52
CA ALA A 11 -7.70 -5.72 -6.67
C ALA A 11 -6.68 -4.68 -7.20
N LEU A 12 -5.39 -5.01 -7.17
CA LEU A 12 -4.28 -4.16 -7.59
C LEU A 12 -3.70 -4.58 -8.95
N LYS A 13 -4.09 -5.72 -9.50
CA LYS A 13 -3.57 -6.20 -10.79
C LYS A 13 -3.82 -5.19 -11.90
N GLY A 14 -2.79 -4.78 -12.64
CA GLY A 14 -2.91 -3.78 -13.71
C GLY A 14 -2.97 -2.33 -13.23
N LYS A 15 -2.66 -2.06 -11.96
CA LYS A 15 -2.61 -0.71 -11.36
C LYS A 15 -1.19 -0.26 -11.03
N GLU A 16 -0.20 -0.96 -11.56
CA GLU A 16 1.22 -0.65 -11.40
C GLU A 16 1.51 0.77 -11.91
N GLU A 17 2.42 1.47 -11.22
CA GLU A 17 3.05 2.72 -11.71
C GLU A 17 2.10 3.91 -11.92
N ASN A 18 0.86 3.85 -11.44
CA ASN A 18 -0.11 4.94 -11.61
C ASN A 18 -0.19 5.86 -10.38
N LYS A 19 -0.66 5.34 -9.25
CA LYS A 19 -0.81 6.08 -7.99
C LYS A 19 -0.31 5.24 -6.82
N PRO A 20 0.14 5.87 -5.72
CA PRO A 20 0.35 5.15 -4.48
C PRO A 20 -0.94 4.46 -4.01
N VAL A 21 -0.79 3.32 -3.35
CA VAL A 21 -1.89 2.48 -2.89
C VAL A 21 -1.96 2.53 -1.36
N VAL A 22 -3.18 2.67 -0.83
CA VAL A 22 -3.50 2.50 0.58
C VAL A 22 -4.39 1.28 0.74
N ILE A 23 -3.92 0.27 1.47
CA ILE A 23 -4.71 -0.92 1.80
C ILE A 23 -5.13 -0.85 3.26
N PHE A 24 -6.42 -0.85 3.52
CA PHE A 24 -6.99 -1.03 4.84
C PHE A 24 -7.30 -2.50 5.10
N VAL A 25 -6.48 -3.13 5.93
CA VAL A 25 -6.69 -4.50 6.39
C VAL A 25 -7.59 -4.48 7.63
N TYR A 26 -8.76 -5.10 7.53
CA TYR A 26 -9.82 -5.02 8.53
C TYR A 26 -10.27 -6.41 9.04
N TRP A 27 -10.93 -6.43 10.20
CA TRP A 27 -11.61 -7.60 10.73
C TRP A 27 -13.10 -7.56 10.35
N PRO A 28 -13.65 -8.60 9.70
CA PRO A 28 -15.02 -8.58 9.20
C PRO A 28 -16.06 -8.90 10.28
N ASP A 29 -15.74 -9.79 11.22
CA ASP A 29 -16.74 -10.35 12.13
C ASP A 29 -17.08 -9.37 13.24
N ARG A 30 -18.38 -9.07 13.37
CA ARG A 30 -18.88 -8.14 14.39
C ARG A 30 -18.72 -8.67 15.80
N THR A 31 -18.87 -9.98 15.97
CA THR A 31 -18.86 -10.67 17.26
C THR A 31 -17.63 -11.55 17.44
N ASP A 32 -17.24 -11.79 18.69
CA ASP A 32 -16.30 -12.84 19.08
C ASP A 32 -17.03 -14.19 19.24
N ASP A 33 -16.27 -15.25 19.55
CA ASP A 33 -16.80 -16.60 19.76
C ASP A 33 -17.79 -16.69 20.95
N ALA A 34 -17.81 -15.66 21.81
CA ALA A 34 -18.72 -15.54 22.94
C ALA A 34 -19.96 -14.68 22.62
N GLY A 35 -20.16 -14.30 21.35
CA GLY A 35 -21.29 -13.48 20.91
C GLY A 35 -21.21 -12.00 21.30
N ARG A 36 -20.10 -11.54 21.87
CA ARG A 36 -19.90 -10.13 22.26
C ARG A 36 -19.24 -9.37 21.11
N THR A 37 -19.36 -8.05 21.09
CA THR A 37 -18.69 -7.23 20.06
C THR A 37 -17.18 -7.47 20.05
N SER A 38 -16.65 -7.89 18.91
CA SER A 38 -15.23 -8.14 18.71
C SER A 38 -14.42 -6.86 18.90
N LYS A 39 -13.40 -6.90 19.76
CA LYS A 39 -12.47 -5.77 19.96
C LYS A 39 -11.75 -5.39 18.66
N LEU A 40 -11.43 -6.38 17.82
CA LEU A 40 -10.79 -6.18 16.53
C LEU A 40 -11.71 -5.42 15.57
N TYR A 41 -12.98 -5.82 15.51
CA TYR A 41 -14.01 -5.13 14.74
C TYR A 41 -14.23 -3.69 15.23
N ALA A 42 -14.39 -3.50 16.55
CA ALA A 42 -14.57 -2.18 17.14
C ALA A 42 -13.38 -1.25 16.85
N ASN A 43 -12.15 -1.76 16.87
CA ASN A 43 -10.98 -0.97 16.48
C ASN A 43 -10.98 -0.64 14.98
N CYS A 44 -11.45 -1.55 14.13
CA CYS A 44 -11.61 -1.27 12.70
C CYS A 44 -12.64 -0.18 12.44
N GLN A 45 -13.75 -0.14 13.19
CA GLN A 45 -14.74 0.94 13.09
C GLN A 45 -14.13 2.31 13.45
N LYS A 46 -13.34 2.39 14.52
CA LYS A 46 -12.61 3.62 14.88
C LYS A 46 -11.68 4.11 13.77
N MET A 47 -10.97 3.19 13.11
CA MET A 47 -10.16 3.54 11.94
C MET A 47 -11.03 4.02 10.77
N ILE A 48 -12.19 3.39 10.53
CA ILE A 48 -13.13 3.83 9.50
C ILE A 48 -13.63 5.25 9.75
N GLU A 49 -13.96 5.60 11.00
CA GLU A 49 -14.34 6.97 11.38
C GLU A 49 -13.23 7.98 11.09
N VAL A 50 -11.99 7.65 11.44
CA VAL A 50 -10.83 8.50 11.12
C VAL A 50 -10.64 8.64 9.60
N LEU A 51 -10.81 7.54 8.85
CA LEU A 51 -10.71 7.56 7.39
C LEU A 51 -11.86 8.37 6.76
N ALA A 52 -13.04 8.41 7.37
CA ALA A 52 -14.20 9.15 6.90
C ALA A 52 -14.09 10.67 7.11
N ASN A 53 -13.11 11.13 7.89
CA ASN A 53 -12.84 12.55 8.06
C ASN A 53 -12.57 13.23 6.70
N ALA A 54 -13.17 14.40 6.47
CA ALA A 54 -13.14 15.10 5.18
C ALA A 54 -11.72 15.41 4.68
N ASP A 55 -10.82 15.86 5.57
CA ASP A 55 -9.44 16.18 5.20
C ASP A 55 -8.66 14.92 4.83
N VAL A 56 -8.92 13.82 5.54
CA VAL A 56 -8.33 12.52 5.24
C VAL A 56 -8.83 12.01 3.90
N GLN A 57 -10.14 12.08 3.63
CA GLN A 57 -10.72 11.72 2.33
C GLN A 57 -10.13 12.54 1.20
N SER A 58 -9.97 13.85 1.38
CA SER A 58 -9.34 14.74 0.40
C SER A 58 -7.91 14.30 0.08
N ALA A 59 -7.10 14.03 1.10
CA ALA A 59 -5.75 13.53 0.93
C ALA A 59 -5.71 12.15 0.24
N LEU A 60 -6.63 11.24 0.61
CA LEU A 60 -6.71 9.90 0.05
C LEU A 60 -7.08 9.86 -1.44
N ARG A 61 -7.66 10.93 -2.02
CA ARG A 61 -7.92 11.01 -3.48
C ARG A 61 -6.64 10.95 -4.33
N GLN A 62 -5.49 11.25 -3.73
CA GLN A 62 -4.18 11.12 -4.36
C GLN A 62 -3.67 9.67 -4.40
N CYS A 63 -4.32 8.77 -3.66
CA CYS A 63 -4.01 7.36 -3.59
C CYS A 63 -5.15 6.51 -4.17
N GLN A 64 -4.85 5.28 -4.54
CA GLN A 64 -5.90 4.26 -4.70
C GLN A 64 -6.14 3.57 -3.36
N CYS A 65 -7.41 3.48 -2.94
CA CYS A 65 -7.77 2.99 -1.61
C CYS A 65 -8.53 1.67 -1.71
N TYR A 66 -8.10 0.66 -0.97
CA TYR A 66 -8.70 -0.67 -0.98
C TYR A 66 -8.93 -1.18 0.43
N LYS A 67 -9.93 -2.05 0.60
CA LYS A 67 -10.18 -2.78 1.84
C LYS A 67 -9.88 -4.25 1.61
N VAL A 68 -9.20 -4.88 2.57
CA VAL A 68 -8.87 -6.29 2.52
C VAL A 68 -9.25 -6.96 3.83
N ASN A 69 -10.00 -8.06 3.73
CA ASN A 69 -10.34 -8.88 4.87
C ASN A 69 -9.08 -9.57 5.40
N PHE A 70 -8.74 -9.35 6.67
CA PHE A 70 -7.59 -9.99 7.32
C PHE A 70 -7.66 -11.51 7.31
N GLN A 71 -8.85 -12.09 7.48
CA GLN A 71 -9.04 -13.54 7.48
C GLN A 71 -8.73 -14.15 6.10
N GLY A 72 -8.98 -13.41 5.02
CA GLY A 72 -8.65 -13.81 3.65
C GLY A 72 -7.17 -13.72 3.29
N LEU A 73 -6.33 -13.14 4.16
CA LEU A 73 -4.88 -13.12 3.96
C LEU A 73 -4.24 -14.37 4.55
N ASP A 74 -3.52 -15.14 3.74
CA ASP A 74 -2.70 -16.23 4.24
C ASP A 74 -1.47 -15.74 5.05
N LYS A 75 -0.83 -16.67 5.77
CA LYS A 75 0.32 -16.37 6.63
C LYS A 75 1.50 -15.77 5.85
N SER A 76 1.71 -16.17 4.59
CA SER A 76 2.80 -15.68 3.75
C SER A 76 2.60 -14.21 3.38
N ARG A 77 1.41 -13.84 2.91
CA ARG A 77 1.04 -12.45 2.61
C ARG A 77 1.09 -11.58 3.87
N ARG A 78 0.55 -12.04 5.01
CA ARG A 78 0.66 -11.32 6.29
C ARG A 78 2.12 -11.05 6.68
N LYS A 79 3.00 -12.05 6.57
CA LYS A 79 4.43 -11.90 6.88
C LYS A 79 5.13 -10.94 5.93
N ARG A 80 4.88 -11.07 4.62
CA ARG A 80 5.49 -10.23 3.56
C ARG A 80 5.15 -8.75 3.76
N TYR A 81 3.89 -8.45 4.03
CA TYR A 81 3.43 -7.07 4.25
C TYR A 81 3.55 -6.62 5.71
N GLY A 82 3.99 -7.48 6.63
CA GLY A 82 4.15 -7.15 8.05
C GLY A 82 2.82 -6.86 8.77
N VAL A 83 1.73 -7.47 8.32
CA VAL A 83 0.39 -7.33 8.92
C VAL A 83 0.26 -8.34 10.07
N LYS A 84 0.51 -7.88 11.30
CA LYS A 84 0.43 -8.73 12.51
C LYS A 84 -0.93 -8.69 13.20
N SER A 85 -1.68 -7.60 13.02
CA SER A 85 -2.96 -7.36 13.68
C SER A 85 -3.83 -6.45 12.82
N VAL A 86 -5.05 -6.19 13.29
CA VAL A 86 -6.00 -5.28 12.68
C VAL A 86 -6.51 -4.26 13.72
N PRO A 87 -6.88 -3.05 13.28
CA PRO A 87 -6.77 -2.52 11.92
C PRO A 87 -5.32 -2.25 11.51
N THR A 88 -5.01 -2.43 10.21
CA THR A 88 -3.72 -2.00 9.65
C THR A 88 -3.94 -1.25 8.35
N LEU A 89 -3.34 -0.05 8.23
CA LEU A 89 -3.16 0.64 6.95
C LEU A 89 -1.75 0.34 6.40
N LEU A 90 -1.70 -0.14 5.17
CA LEU A 90 -0.48 -0.27 4.39
C LEU A 90 -0.41 0.88 3.39
N PHE A 91 0.69 1.62 3.40
CA PHE A 91 0.99 2.66 2.43
C PHE A 91 2.05 2.13 1.49
N ILE A 92 1.70 2.00 0.22
CA ILE A 92 2.51 1.40 -0.83
C ILE A 92 2.71 2.45 -1.92
N ASP A 93 3.93 2.60 -2.42
CA ASP A 93 4.17 3.48 -3.57
C ASP A 93 3.71 2.84 -4.88
N ALA A 94 3.70 3.65 -5.94
CA ALA A 94 3.32 3.21 -7.27
C ALA A 94 4.26 2.13 -7.84
N THR A 95 5.46 1.95 -7.28
CA THR A 95 6.40 0.86 -7.64
C THR A 95 6.09 -0.47 -6.94
N GLY A 96 5.08 -0.49 -6.05
CA GLY A 96 4.66 -1.66 -5.30
C GLY A 96 5.44 -1.89 -4.00
N LYS A 97 6.24 -0.91 -3.55
CA LYS A 97 7.01 -0.99 -2.31
C LYS A 97 6.23 -0.41 -1.14
N VAL A 98 6.11 -1.19 -0.07
CA VAL A 98 5.55 -0.73 1.21
C VAL A 98 6.45 0.36 1.80
N LEU A 99 5.91 1.57 1.94
CA LEU A 99 6.60 2.73 2.52
C LEU A 99 6.31 2.89 4.02
N LYS A 100 5.08 2.64 4.45
CA LYS A 100 4.68 2.76 5.85
C LYS A 100 3.58 1.78 6.20
N ARG A 101 3.52 1.43 7.49
CA ARG A 101 2.44 0.67 8.11
C ARG A 101 1.93 1.44 9.31
N LEU A 102 0.61 1.47 9.47
CA LEU A 102 -0.03 2.07 10.63
C LEU A 102 -1.03 1.08 11.21
N THR A 103 -0.81 0.67 12.46
CA THR A 103 -1.64 -0.31 13.17
C THR A 103 -2.51 0.32 14.25
N SER A 104 -2.36 1.62 14.51
CA SER A 104 -3.07 2.32 15.58
C SER A 104 -4.41 2.88 15.09
N PRO A 105 -5.55 2.46 15.67
CA PRO A 105 -6.86 3.03 15.36
C PRO A 105 -7.06 4.44 15.91
N ARG A 106 -6.11 4.98 16.69
CA ARG A 106 -6.24 6.28 17.38
C ARG A 106 -5.37 7.38 16.75
N ILE A 107 -4.95 7.21 15.49
CA ILE A 107 -4.21 8.26 14.80
C ILE A 107 -5.11 9.50 14.66
N LYS A 108 -4.56 10.68 14.95
CA LYS A 108 -5.27 11.94 14.71
C LYS A 108 -5.42 12.17 13.20
N PRO A 109 -6.57 12.65 12.70
CA PRO A 109 -6.78 12.91 11.28
C PRO A 109 -5.66 13.76 10.65
N ALA A 110 -5.26 14.87 11.29
CA ALA A 110 -4.19 15.73 10.80
C ALA A 110 -2.84 15.00 10.65
N SER A 111 -2.52 14.08 11.57
CA SER A 111 -1.30 13.26 11.46
C SER A 111 -1.39 12.25 10.32
N LEU A 112 -2.58 11.69 10.08
CA LEU A 112 -2.83 10.78 8.96
C LEU A 112 -2.73 11.51 7.62
N VAL A 113 -3.29 12.72 7.49
CA VAL A 113 -3.14 13.58 6.30
C VAL A 113 -1.67 13.84 5.98
N ARG A 114 -0.88 14.28 6.97
CA ARG A 114 0.57 14.49 6.76
C ARG A 114 1.29 13.23 6.31
N LEU A 115 0.90 12.08 6.85
CA LEU A 115 1.46 10.80 6.45
C LEU A 115 1.12 10.46 5.00
N ILE A 116 -0.15 10.63 4.59
CA ILE A 116 -0.60 10.38 3.21
C ILE A 116 0.20 11.26 2.23
N LEU A 117 0.29 12.57 2.48
CA LEU A 117 1.04 13.48 1.61
C LEU A 117 2.53 13.13 1.53
N THR A 118 3.12 12.68 2.64
CA THR A 118 4.52 12.22 2.66
C THR A 118 4.71 10.96 1.80
N VAL A 119 3.74 10.04 1.84
CA VAL A 119 3.75 8.83 1.02
C VAL A 119 3.63 9.18 -0.46
N VAL A 120 2.72 10.07 -0.84
CA VAL A 120 2.55 10.55 -2.22
C VAL A 120 3.86 11.14 -2.73
N LYS A 121 4.42 12.14 -2.03
CA LYS A 121 5.69 12.77 -2.42
C LYS A 121 6.85 11.77 -2.52
N LYS A 122 6.87 10.74 -1.66
CA LYS A 122 7.91 9.71 -1.70
C LYS A 122 7.69 8.72 -2.85
N SER A 123 6.44 8.44 -3.20
CA SER A 123 6.07 7.63 -4.35
C SER A 123 6.55 8.28 -5.64
N ASP A 124 6.27 9.58 -5.84
CA ASP A 124 6.68 10.33 -7.03
C ASP A 124 8.20 10.30 -7.22
N LYS A 125 8.94 10.55 -6.13
CA LYS A 125 10.42 10.46 -6.13
C LYS A 125 10.95 9.06 -6.43
N ASN A 126 10.22 8.01 -6.05
CA ASN A 126 10.63 6.64 -6.34
C ASN A 126 10.35 6.28 -7.81
N MET A 127 9.25 6.79 -8.38
CA MET A 127 8.93 6.65 -9.79
C MET A 127 9.97 7.33 -10.69
N GLU A 128 10.32 8.59 -10.39
CA GLU A 128 11.36 9.33 -11.13
C GLU A 128 12.70 8.58 -11.12
N LYS A 129 13.07 7.98 -9.98
CA LYS A 129 14.29 7.16 -9.88
C LYS A 129 14.21 5.86 -10.66
N LEU A 130 13.01 5.27 -10.76
CA LEU A 130 12.79 4.04 -11.52
C LEU A 130 12.92 4.31 -13.02
N GLU A 131 12.33 5.40 -13.50
CA GLU A 131 12.42 5.86 -14.90
C GLU A 131 13.87 6.12 -15.31
N LYS A 132 14.61 6.94 -14.54
CA LYS A 132 16.05 7.19 -14.78
C LYS A 132 16.89 5.91 -14.78
N LYS A 133 16.51 4.92 -13.97
CA LYS A 133 17.21 3.62 -13.96
C LYS A 133 16.91 2.81 -15.22
N ARG A 134 15.70 2.89 -15.77
CA ARG A 134 15.30 2.22 -17.01
C ARG A 134 15.97 2.84 -18.22
N GLU A 135 16.01 4.16 -18.31
CA GLU A 135 16.70 4.88 -19.39
C GLU A 135 18.18 4.49 -19.46
N ARG A 136 18.91 4.59 -18.34
CA ARG A 136 20.32 4.18 -18.27
C ARG A 136 20.56 2.70 -18.58
N ALA A 137 19.59 1.84 -18.27
CA ALA A 137 19.68 0.41 -18.59
C ALA A 137 19.46 0.16 -20.08
N ALA A 138 18.55 0.90 -20.71
CA ALA A 138 18.29 0.84 -22.15
C ALA A 138 19.50 1.36 -22.95
N GLU A 139 20.08 2.50 -22.55
CA GLU A 139 21.31 3.06 -23.16
C GLU A 139 22.46 2.03 -23.11
N LYS A 140 22.73 1.47 -21.93
CA LYS A 140 23.77 0.44 -21.76
C LYS A 140 23.49 -0.84 -22.55
N ALA A 141 22.23 -1.21 -22.72
CA ALA A 141 21.85 -2.37 -23.52
C ALA A 141 22.06 -2.10 -25.01
N ALA A 142 21.72 -0.89 -25.47
CA ALA A 142 21.92 -0.45 -26.85
C ALA A 142 23.42 -0.35 -27.20
N GLU A 143 24.24 0.23 -26.31
CA GLU A 143 25.70 0.28 -26.48
C GLU A 143 26.31 -1.12 -26.60
N LYS A 144 25.92 -2.04 -25.71
CA LYS A 144 26.38 -3.43 -25.76
C LYS A 144 25.92 -4.19 -27.00
N ALA A 145 24.71 -3.91 -27.50
CA ALA A 145 24.21 -4.50 -28.74
C ALA A 145 25.01 -4.00 -29.95
N ALA A 146 25.25 -2.69 -30.03
CA ALA A 146 26.04 -2.07 -31.09
C ALA A 146 27.52 -2.53 -31.09
N GLU A 147 28.11 -2.73 -29.92
CA GLU A 147 29.48 -3.26 -29.79
C GLU A 147 29.56 -4.73 -30.26
N LYS A 148 28.51 -5.52 -30.00
CA LYS A 148 28.41 -6.93 -30.42
C LYS A 148 28.14 -7.10 -31.92
N GLU A 149 27.50 -6.13 -32.57
CA GLU A 149 27.33 -6.11 -34.04
C GLU A 149 28.59 -5.62 -34.78
N ARG A 150 29.51 -4.96 -34.06
CA ARG A 150 30.80 -4.48 -34.60
C ARG A 150 31.97 -5.43 -34.34
N SER A 151 31.74 -6.54 -33.64
CA SER A 151 32.73 -7.58 -33.29
C SER A 151 32.45 -8.85 -34.07
#